data_AF-A0A2K3LFZ0-F1
#
_entry.id   AF-A0A2K3LFZ0-F1
#
_cell.length_a   1.000
_cell.length_b   1.000
_cell.length_c   1.000
_cell.angle_alpha   90.00
_cell.angle_beta   90.00
_cell.angle_gamma   90.00
#
_symmetry.space_group_name_H-M   'P 1'
#
loop_
_entity.id
_entity.type
_entity.pdbx_description
1 polymer ?
#
loop_
_entity_poly.entity_id
_entity_poly.type
_entity_poly.pdbx_seq_one_letter_code
_entity_poly.pdbx_strand_id
1 'polypeptide(L)'
;MESAFASASAITDQRQKIEQYKHILSAVISSNDIVQARKFIDHMLSDDVPLVVSRQLLQSFAEELGRLAPDTQKEIAHYILAQIQPRVVSFEEQSIAAAISYNSVVHHPLGDM
;
A
#
# COMPACT_ATOMS: atom_id res chain seq x y z
N MET A 1 -1.86 -16.41 -3.86
CA MET A 1 -1.71 -15.20 -3.02
C MET A 1 -1.99 -15.46 -1.55
N GLU A 2 -3.12 -16.08 -1.23
CA GLU A 2 -3.54 -16.31 0.17
C GLU A 2 -2.50 -17.04 1.02
N SER A 3 -1.77 -18.01 0.45
CA SER A 3 -0.66 -18.69 1.13
C SER A 3 0.48 -17.74 1.53
N ALA A 4 0.75 -16.70 0.74
CA ALA A 4 1.81 -15.73 1.03
C ALA A 4 1.42 -14.80 2.17
N PHE A 5 0.16 -14.34 2.21
CA PHE A 5 -0.37 -13.56 3.33
C PHE A 5 -0.44 -14.37 4.62
N ALA A 6 -0.90 -15.62 4.55
CA ALA A 6 -0.91 -16.52 5.70
C ALA A 6 0.49 -16.73 6.25
N SER A 7 1.47 -16.93 5.36
CA SER A 7 2.89 -17.05 5.74
C SER A 7 3.37 -15.78 6.42
N ALA A 8 3.10 -14.61 5.84
CA ALA A 8 3.50 -13.33 6.41
C ALA A 8 2.84 -13.04 7.77
N SER A 9 1.54 -13.34 7.94
CA SER A 9 0.88 -13.09 9.21
C SER A 9 1.36 -14.04 10.32
N ALA A 10 1.70 -15.29 9.97
CA ALA A 10 2.26 -16.28 10.88
C ALA A 10 3.68 -15.94 11.39
N ILE A 11 4.37 -14.98 10.76
CA ILE A 11 5.68 -14.52 11.23
C ILE A 11 5.50 -13.76 12.55
N THR A 12 6.16 -14.24 13.60
CA THR A 12 6.18 -13.61 14.92
C THR A 12 7.17 -12.44 15.00
N ASP A 13 8.24 -12.47 14.20
CA ASP A 13 9.24 -11.41 14.14
C ASP A 13 8.78 -10.25 13.25
N GLN A 14 8.66 -9.06 13.83
CA GLN A 14 8.16 -7.89 13.12
C GLN A 14 9.00 -7.52 11.89
N ARG A 15 10.33 -7.68 11.97
CA ARG A 15 11.25 -7.30 10.90
C ARG A 15 11.06 -8.21 9.70
N GLN A 16 11.06 -9.52 9.94
CA GLN A 16 10.79 -10.52 8.90
C GLN A 16 9.37 -10.41 8.34
N LYS A 17 8.37 -10.12 9.21
CA LYS A 17 6.98 -9.90 8.79
C LYS A 17 6.90 -8.78 7.76
N ILE A 18 7.55 -7.64 8.02
CA ILE A 18 7.61 -6.52 7.09
C ILE A 18 8.31 -6.92 5.81
N GLU A 19 9.49 -7.52 5.87
CA GLU A 19 10.24 -7.94 4.67
C GLU A 19 9.42 -8.87 3.78
N GLN A 20 8.73 -9.85 4.38
CA GLN A 20 7.88 -10.77 3.64
C GLN A 20 6.72 -10.04 2.96
N TYR A 21 6.05 -9.12 3.65
CA TYR A 21 5.00 -8.31 3.05
C TYR A 21 5.53 -7.37 1.95
N LYS A 22 6.72 -6.79 2.11
CA LYS A 22 7.37 -5.98 1.05
C LYS A 22 7.67 -6.81 -0.19
N HIS A 23 8.08 -8.07 -0.01
CA HIS A 23 8.30 -8.99 -1.12
C HIS A 23 6.99 -9.31 -1.85
N ILE A 24 5.90 -9.57 -1.11
CA ILE A 24 4.58 -9.80 -1.68
C ILE A 24 4.09 -8.55 -2.41
N LEU A 25 4.26 -7.37 -1.80
CA LEU A 25 3.93 -6.08 -2.38
C LEU A 25 4.63 -5.93 -3.74
N SER A 26 5.95 -6.10 -3.80
CA SER A 26 6.69 -5.95 -5.05
C SER A 26 6.17 -6.92 -6.14
N ALA A 27 5.79 -8.15 -5.76
CA ALA A 27 5.14 -9.09 -6.68
C ALA A 27 3.75 -8.60 -7.14
N VAL A 28 2.92 -8.06 -6.24
CA VAL A 28 1.61 -7.46 -6.57
C VAL A 28 1.76 -6.31 -7.55
N ILE A 29 2.69 -5.40 -7.26
CA ILE A 29 2.98 -4.23 -8.10
C ILE A 29 3.49 -4.68 -9.46
N SER A 30 4.39 -5.67 -9.50
CA SER A 30 4.92 -6.24 -10.74
C SER A 30 3.85 -6.93 -11.58
N SER A 31 2.81 -7.51 -10.96
CA SER A 31 1.66 -8.04 -11.68
C SER A 31 0.71 -6.96 -12.23
N ASN A 32 0.85 -5.70 -11.80
CA ASN A 32 0.01 -4.56 -12.19
C ASN A 32 -1.50 -4.86 -12.02
N ASP A 33 -1.86 -5.61 -10.98
CA ASP A 33 -3.21 -6.12 -10.76
C ASP A 33 -3.89 -5.37 -9.60
N ILE A 34 -4.84 -4.49 -9.94
CA ILE A 34 -5.53 -3.62 -8.96
C ILE A 34 -6.26 -4.43 -7.90
N VAL A 35 -6.82 -5.58 -8.27
CA VAL A 35 -7.59 -6.44 -7.36
C VAL A 35 -6.66 -7.02 -6.29
N GLN A 36 -5.48 -7.48 -6.70
CA GLN A 36 -4.45 -7.98 -5.77
C GLN A 36 -3.94 -6.86 -4.84
N ALA A 37 -3.69 -5.66 -5.38
CA ALA A 37 -3.28 -4.51 -4.60
C ALA A 37 -4.32 -4.12 -3.54
N ARG A 38 -5.60 -4.00 -3.92
CA ARG A 38 -6.69 -3.69 -2.99
C ARG A 38 -6.79 -4.74 -1.88
N LYS A 39 -6.71 -6.03 -2.21
CA LYS A 39 -6.69 -7.12 -1.21
C LYS A 39 -5.48 -7.02 -0.26
N PHE A 40 -4.31 -6.70 -0.79
CA PHE A 40 -3.10 -6.49 0.01
C PHE A 40 -3.31 -5.36 1.02
N ILE A 41 -3.84 -4.23 0.57
CA ILE A 41 -4.09 -3.05 1.40
C ILE A 41 -5.13 -3.36 2.48
N ASP A 42 -6.21 -4.04 2.13
CA ASP A 42 -7.26 -4.42 3.08
C ASP A 42 -6.71 -5.33 4.19
N HIS A 43 -5.89 -6.32 3.82
CA HIS A 43 -5.23 -7.20 4.77
C HIS A 43 -4.20 -6.44 5.65
N MET A 44 -3.39 -5.56 5.06
CA MET A 44 -2.40 -4.73 5.75
C MET A 44 -3.04 -3.74 6.74
N LEU A 45 -4.23 -3.22 6.43
CA LEU A 45 -4.96 -2.28 7.27
C LEU A 45 -5.92 -2.98 8.23
N SER A 46 -5.97 -4.31 8.21
CA SER A 46 -6.72 -5.10 9.18
C SER A 46 -6.11 -4.95 10.58
N ASP A 47 -6.94 -5.15 11.60
CA ASP A 47 -6.51 -5.11 13.01
C ASP A 47 -5.49 -6.21 13.36
N ASP A 48 -5.42 -7.25 12.53
CA ASP A 48 -4.44 -8.36 12.61
C ASP A 48 -2.99 -7.89 12.36
N VAL A 49 -2.81 -6.73 11.70
CA VAL A 49 -1.49 -6.17 11.37
C VAL A 49 -1.21 -4.95 12.25
N PRO A 50 -0.13 -4.94 13.04
CA PRO A 50 0.15 -3.83 13.93
C PRO A 50 0.48 -2.56 13.14
N LEU A 51 0.06 -1.39 13.65
CA LEU A 51 0.20 -0.09 12.97
C LEU A 51 1.62 0.15 12.41
N VAL A 52 2.65 -0.22 13.16
CA VAL A 52 4.04 -0.04 12.75
C VAL A 52 4.38 -0.83 11.47
N VAL A 53 3.83 -2.03 11.30
CA VAL A 53 3.99 -2.83 10.07
C VAL A 53 3.20 -2.17 8.94
N SER A 54 1.94 -1.80 9.18
CA SER A 54 1.11 -1.11 8.18
C SER A 54 1.77 0.19 7.68
N ARG A 55 2.40 1.00 8.56
CA ARG A 55 3.14 2.22 8.15
C ARG A 55 4.30 1.89 7.23
N GLN A 56 5.15 0.94 7.63
CA GLN A 56 6.33 0.59 6.84
C GLN A 56 5.95 0.03 5.47
N LEU A 57 4.87 -0.75 5.43
CA LEU A 57 4.33 -1.26 4.17
C LEU A 57 3.72 -0.16 3.32
N LEU A 58 2.95 0.75 3.90
CA LEU A 58 2.39 1.91 3.19
C LEU A 58 3.48 2.81 2.60
N GLN A 59 4.57 3.06 3.34
CA GLN A 59 5.70 3.85 2.82
C GLN A 59 6.27 3.19 1.56
N SER A 60 6.63 1.91 1.64
CA SER A 60 7.17 1.21 0.46
C SER A 60 6.12 0.99 -0.62
N PHE A 61 4.84 0.91 -0.27
CA PHE A 61 3.75 0.91 -1.24
C PHE A 61 3.71 2.23 -1.99
N ALA A 62 3.81 3.38 -1.30
CA ALA A 62 3.80 4.69 -1.93
C ALA A 62 4.99 4.87 -2.89
N GLU A 63 6.17 4.35 -2.54
CA GLU A 63 7.36 4.34 -3.41
C GLU A 63 7.13 3.47 -4.66
N GLU A 64 6.64 2.24 -4.48
CA GLU A 64 6.41 1.31 -5.58
C GLU A 64 5.20 1.70 -6.44
N LEU A 65 4.21 2.39 -5.87
CA LEU A 65 3.02 2.88 -6.56
C LEU A 65 3.38 3.87 -7.67
N GLY A 66 4.46 4.62 -7.54
CA GLY A 66 4.98 5.50 -8.62
C GLY A 66 5.57 4.74 -9.80
N ARG A 67 5.74 3.41 -9.69
CA ARG A 67 6.21 2.55 -10.79
C ARG A 67 5.05 1.89 -11.55
N LEU A 68 3.81 2.01 -11.05
CA LEU A 68 2.62 1.44 -11.67
C LEU A 68 2.12 2.28 -12.84
N ALA A 69 1.26 1.68 -13.67
CA ALA A 69 0.50 2.42 -14.67
C ALA A 69 -0.37 3.52 -14.02
N PRO A 70 -0.53 4.70 -14.65
CA PRO A 70 -1.25 5.83 -14.07
C PRO A 70 -2.72 5.51 -13.72
N ASP A 71 -3.39 4.68 -14.53
CA ASP A 71 -4.76 4.21 -14.29
C ASP A 71 -4.85 3.38 -12.99
N THR A 72 -3.95 2.40 -12.84
CA THR A 72 -3.83 1.54 -11.65
C THR A 72 -3.44 2.35 -10.43
N GLN A 73 -2.47 3.25 -10.59
CA GLN A 73 -1.96 4.12 -9.54
C GLN A 73 -3.08 4.97 -8.93
N LYS A 74 -3.89 5.63 -9.77
CA LYS A 74 -4.99 6.50 -9.32
C LYS A 74 -6.05 5.71 -8.57
N GLU A 75 -6.45 4.56 -9.10
CA GLU A 75 -7.45 3.67 -8.49
C GLU A 75 -7.01 3.12 -7.13
N ILE A 76 -5.72 2.77 -7.00
CA ILE A 76 -5.16 2.27 -5.75
C ILE A 76 -4.94 3.42 -4.77
N ALA A 77 -4.38 4.54 -5.20
CA ALA A 77 -4.13 5.70 -4.35
C ALA A 77 -5.42 6.22 -3.71
N HIS A 78 -6.49 6.35 -4.51
CA HIS A 78 -7.80 6.77 -4.00
C HIS A 78 -8.35 5.77 -2.98
N TYR A 79 -8.20 4.46 -3.24
CA TYR A 79 -8.62 3.40 -2.33
C TYR A 79 -7.85 3.43 -1.00
N ILE A 80 -6.52 3.56 -1.06
CA ILE A 80 -5.68 3.66 0.14
C ILE A 80 -6.07 4.90 0.93
N LEU A 81 -6.16 6.07 0.28
CA LEU A 81 -6.53 7.33 0.91
C LEU A 81 -7.86 7.23 1.66
N ALA A 82 -8.86 6.56 1.09
CA ALA A 82 -10.14 6.31 1.75
C ALA A 82 -10.02 5.42 2.99
N GLN A 83 -9.19 4.37 2.92
CA GLN A 83 -8.98 3.45 4.05
C GLN A 83 -8.09 4.03 5.16
N ILE A 84 -7.09 4.83 4.79
CA ILE A 84 -6.21 5.50 5.77
C ILE A 84 -6.82 6.78 6.32
N GLN A 85 -7.76 7.45 5.64
CA GLN A 85 -8.44 8.66 6.12
C GLN A 85 -8.98 8.55 7.57
N PRO A 86 -9.77 7.53 7.93
CA PRO A 86 -10.25 7.39 9.30
C PRO A 86 -9.14 7.02 10.29
N ARG A 87 -8.08 6.37 9.81
CA ARG A 87 -6.96 5.90 10.63
C ARG A 87 -5.82 6.93 10.73
N VAL A 88 -5.76 7.95 9.87
CA VAL A 88 -4.65 8.93 9.80
C VAL A 88 -4.52 9.72 11.10
N VAL A 89 -5.64 9.87 11.82
CA VAL A 89 -5.69 10.45 13.16
C VAL A 89 -4.97 9.55 14.18
N SER A 90 -5.07 8.23 14.04
CA SER A 90 -4.36 7.24 14.87
C SER A 90 -2.92 6.99 14.40
N PHE A 91 -2.61 7.23 13.12
CA PHE A 91 -1.27 7.05 12.58
C PHE A 91 -0.33 8.22 12.89
N GLU A 92 -0.79 9.35 13.44
CA GLU A 92 0.02 10.55 13.81
C GLU A 92 0.99 11.08 12.73
N GLU A 93 0.90 10.58 11.50
CA GLU A 93 1.93 10.74 10.48
C GLU A 93 1.24 11.01 9.15
N GLN A 94 0.89 12.29 8.94
CA GLN A 94 0.21 12.76 7.74
C GLN A 94 1.05 12.64 6.45
N SER A 95 2.34 12.33 6.56
CA SER A 95 3.27 12.24 5.42
C SER A 95 2.97 11.10 4.45
N ILE A 96 2.41 9.98 4.93
CA ILE A 96 2.08 8.83 4.06
C ILE A 96 0.93 9.17 3.12
N ALA A 97 -0.14 9.78 3.65
CA ALA A 97 -1.27 10.23 2.84
C ALA A 97 -0.81 11.28 1.81
N ALA A 98 0.07 12.20 2.22
CA ALA A 98 0.66 13.18 1.32
C ALA A 98 1.50 12.51 0.22
N ALA A 99 2.30 11.49 0.53
CA ALA A 99 3.11 10.78 -0.46
C ALA A 99 2.25 10.05 -1.50
N ILE A 100 1.21 9.33 -1.07
CA ILE A 100 0.28 8.64 -1.99
C ILE A 100 -0.50 9.65 -2.84
N SER A 101 -0.97 10.73 -2.23
CA SER A 101 -1.69 11.79 -2.94
C SER A 101 -0.78 12.52 -3.92
N TYR A 102 0.47 12.78 -3.57
CA TYR A 102 1.48 13.36 -4.47
C TYR A 102 1.72 12.45 -5.67
N ASN A 103 1.93 11.15 -5.43
CA ASN A 103 2.20 10.20 -6.50
C ASN A 103 1.01 10.11 -7.48
N SER A 104 -0.22 10.09 -6.95
CA SER A 104 -1.44 10.13 -7.76
C SER A 104 -1.58 11.35 -8.67
N VAL A 105 -0.97 12.49 -8.31
CA VAL A 105 -1.13 13.78 -9.03
C VAL A 105 0.02 14.01 -10.02
N VAL A 106 1.24 13.60 -9.67
CA VAL A 106 2.45 13.89 -10.46
C VAL A 106 2.56 13.05 -11.73
N HIS A 107 1.95 11.86 -11.75
CA HIS A 107 1.97 10.96 -12.91
C HIS A 107 0.85 11.22 -13.94
N HIS A 108 0.02 12.25 -13.76
CA HIS A 108 -0.88 12.73 -14.79
C HIS A 108 -0.21 13.93 -15.50
N PRO A 109 0.51 13.73 -16.63
CA PRO A 109 0.92 14.86 -17.43
C PRO A 109 -0.35 15.55 -17.91
N LEU A 110 -0.39 16.88 -17.81
CA LEU A 110 -1.44 17.73 -18.37
C LEU A 110 -1.76 17.26 -19.80
N GLY A 111 -2.86 16.55 -19.94
CA GLY A 111 -3.28 15.92 -21.18
C GLY A 111 -4.79 15.82 -21.23
N ASP A 112 -5.49 16.89 -20.83
CA ASP A 112 -6.85 17.15 -21.29
C ASP A 112 -7.09 18.66 -21.24
N MET A 113 -6.61 19.35 -22.27
CA MET A 113 -7.37 20.27 -23.14
C MET A 113 -6.46 21.30 -23.84
#